data_AF-A0A5E4NM32-F1
#
_entry.id   AF-A0A5E4NM32-F1
#
_cell.length_a   1.000
_cell.length_b   1.000
_cell.length_c   1.000
_cell.angle_alpha   90.00
_cell.angle_beta   90.00
_cell.angle_gamma   90.00
#
_symmetry.space_group_name_H-M   'P 1'
#
loop_
_entity.id
_entity.type
_entity.pdbx_description
1 polymer ?
#
loop_
_entity_poly.entity_id
_entity_poly.type
_entity_poly.pdbx_seq_one_letter_code
_entity_poly.pdbx_strand_id
1 'polypeptide(L)'
;MATPQQKAFCVPRFNKRESAITVQRDFRRTYGTEAPTAQSIRRWHQTSQESGRPCAQKRSGRPRASDENTERVRQSFVRSPQMSTRRAGLDLPHSTVWRVLRRRLTLKAYRLLQPLQVLLPEDKRKMIDFCDFIYEKRGENESFVSRIVFSDEATFHVSGNVNRHNVRIWVFRAITRNC
;
A
#
# COMPACT_ATOMS: atom_id res chain seq x y z
N MET A 1 -14.93 6.31 27.86
CA MET A 1 -14.24 5.00 27.95
C MET A 1 -13.05 5.14 28.89
N ALA A 2 -12.92 4.31 29.93
CA ALA A 2 -11.83 4.43 30.90
C ALA A 2 -10.46 4.06 30.29
N THR A 3 -9.43 4.84 30.60
CA THR A 3 -8.05 4.65 30.11
C THR A 3 -7.38 3.43 30.76
N PRO A 4 -6.31 2.87 30.16
CA PRO A 4 -5.56 1.77 30.78
C PRO A 4 -5.06 2.10 32.19
N GLN A 5 -4.63 3.35 32.44
CA GLN A 5 -4.21 3.82 33.76
C GLN A 5 -5.37 3.84 34.76
N GLN A 6 -6.53 4.33 34.34
CA GLN A 6 -7.76 4.33 35.16
C GLN A 6 -8.22 2.90 35.53
N LYS A 7 -8.05 1.93 34.62
CA LYS A 7 -8.33 0.51 34.92
C LYS A 7 -7.33 -0.07 35.91
N ALA A 8 -6.04 0.21 35.72
CA ALA A 8 -4.98 -0.19 36.64
C ALA A 8 -5.12 0.44 38.04
N PHE A 9 -5.77 1.60 38.14
CA PHE A 9 -6.10 2.21 39.43
C PHE A 9 -7.22 1.46 40.18
N CYS A 10 -8.25 1.01 39.44
CA CYS A 10 -9.44 0.38 40.00
C CYS A 10 -9.19 -1.07 40.47
N VAL A 11 -8.43 -1.87 39.72
CA VAL A 11 -8.25 -3.31 40.00
C VAL A 11 -7.64 -3.59 41.39
N PRO A 12 -6.53 -2.97 41.81
CA PRO A 12 -5.94 -3.22 43.13
C PRO A 12 -6.82 -2.74 44.28
N ARG A 13 -7.57 -1.64 44.08
CA ARG A 13 -8.48 -1.09 45.10
C ARG A 13 -9.72 -1.97 45.28
N PHE A 14 -10.20 -2.56 44.19
CA PHE A 14 -11.27 -3.54 44.25
C PHE A 14 -10.81 -4.80 44.98
N ASN A 15 -9.59 -5.29 44.71
CA ASN A 15 -9.02 -6.46 45.40
C ASN A 15 -8.89 -6.26 46.93
N LYS A 16 -8.61 -5.03 47.39
CA LYS A 16 -8.46 -4.73 48.82
C LYS A 16 -9.77 -4.58 49.60
N ARG A 17 -10.85 -4.13 48.96
CA ARG A 17 -12.08 -3.69 49.64
C ARG A 17 -13.35 -4.39 49.15
N GLU A 18 -13.26 -5.14 48.06
CA GLU A 18 -14.33 -5.86 47.36
C GLU A 18 -15.62 -5.06 47.05
N SER A 19 -15.56 -3.74 47.20
CA SER A 19 -16.71 -2.85 47.04
C SER A 19 -16.53 -1.92 45.85
N ALA A 20 -17.37 -2.11 44.83
CA ALA A 20 -17.39 -1.26 43.65
C ALA A 20 -17.75 0.19 44.00
N ILE A 21 -18.62 0.41 44.99
CA ILE A 21 -19.02 1.75 45.44
C ILE A 21 -17.82 2.50 46.03
N THR A 22 -17.00 1.80 46.82
CA THR A 22 -15.80 2.38 47.41
C THR A 22 -14.77 2.73 46.35
N VAL A 23 -14.56 1.85 45.37
CA VAL A 23 -13.66 2.12 44.24
C VAL A 23 -14.15 3.30 43.39
N GLN A 24 -15.46 3.41 43.15
CA GLN A 24 -16.05 4.54 42.43
C GLN A 24 -15.88 5.87 43.19
N ARG A 25 -16.04 5.87 44.52
CA ARG A 25 -15.81 7.06 45.35
C ARG A 25 -14.35 7.50 45.29
N ASP A 26 -13.42 6.56 45.45
CA ASP A 26 -11.97 6.84 45.34
C ASP A 26 -11.61 7.32 43.92
N PHE A 27 -12.23 6.74 42.89
CA PHE A 27 -12.03 7.16 41.50
C PHE A 27 -12.45 8.62 41.27
N ARG A 28 -13.63 9.03 41.78
CA ARG A 28 -14.09 10.43 41.68
C ARG A 28 -13.15 11.38 42.41
N ARG A 29 -12.65 10.98 43.60
CA ARG A 29 -11.69 11.79 44.37
C ARG A 29 -10.36 11.99 43.65
N THR A 30 -9.86 10.98 42.94
CA THR A 30 -8.57 11.06 42.26
C THR A 30 -8.65 11.70 40.86
N TYR A 31 -9.69 11.39 40.08
CA TYR A 31 -9.77 11.80 38.67
C TYR A 31 -10.80 12.89 38.38
N GLY A 32 -11.61 13.32 39.36
CA GLY A 32 -12.60 14.39 39.18
C GLY A 32 -13.63 14.16 38.08
N THR A 33 -13.78 12.91 37.62
CA THR A 33 -14.60 12.51 36.46
C THR A 33 -15.59 11.43 36.86
N GLU A 34 -16.59 11.20 36.01
CA GLU A 34 -17.58 10.15 36.25
C GLU A 34 -16.92 8.78 36.39
N ALA A 35 -17.30 8.08 37.45
CA ALA A 35 -16.73 6.77 37.76
C ALA A 35 -17.29 5.68 36.83
N PRO A 36 -16.46 4.69 36.44
CA PRO A 36 -16.93 3.53 35.70
C PRO A 36 -18.04 2.76 36.44
N THR A 37 -18.92 2.11 35.68
CA THR A 37 -19.99 1.27 36.24
C THR A 37 -19.42 0.10 37.05
N ALA A 38 -20.15 -0.34 38.08
CA ALA A 38 -19.73 -1.44 38.95
C ALA A 38 -19.45 -2.74 38.16
N GLN A 39 -20.24 -2.99 37.10
CA GLN A 39 -20.02 -4.12 36.19
C GLN A 39 -18.68 -4.04 35.45
N SER A 40 -18.27 -2.84 35.02
CA SER A 40 -16.98 -2.63 34.35
C SER A 40 -15.81 -2.91 35.30
N ILE A 41 -15.93 -2.46 36.55
CA ILE A 41 -14.91 -2.67 37.59
C ILE A 41 -14.75 -4.16 37.91
N ARG A 42 -15.86 -4.88 38.11
CA ARG A 42 -15.85 -6.34 38.32
C ARG A 42 -15.26 -7.09 37.13
N ARG A 43 -15.63 -6.71 35.90
CA ARG A 43 -15.08 -7.30 34.67
C ARG A 43 -13.57 -7.09 34.58
N TRP A 44 -13.05 -5.89 34.86
CA TRP A 44 -11.60 -5.65 34.84
C TRP A 44 -10.86 -6.43 35.92
N HIS A 45 -11.45 -6.58 37.11
CA HIS A 45 -10.90 -7.41 38.16
C HIS A 45 -10.80 -8.87 37.70
N GLN A 46 -11.89 -9.45 37.20
CA GLN A 46 -11.92 -10.82 36.70
C GLN A 46 -10.92 -11.03 35.56
N THR A 47 -10.92 -10.16 34.53
CA THR A 47 -9.95 -10.25 33.43
C THR A 47 -8.51 -10.12 33.93
N SER A 48 -8.26 -9.32 34.97
CA SER A 48 -6.91 -9.19 35.55
C SER A 48 -6.49 -10.42 36.34
N GLN A 49 -7.41 -11.11 37.02
CA GLN A 49 -7.13 -12.38 37.71
C GLN A 49 -6.82 -13.48 36.70
N GLU A 50 -7.57 -13.55 35.58
CA GLU A 50 -7.40 -14.58 34.55
C GLU A 50 -6.19 -14.35 33.64
N SER A 51 -5.92 -13.10 33.25
CA SER A 51 -4.90 -12.78 32.22
C SER A 51 -3.67 -12.01 32.74
N GLY A 52 -3.65 -11.66 34.04
CA GLY A 52 -2.61 -10.84 34.65
C GLY A 52 -2.60 -9.38 34.17
N ARG A 53 -3.57 -8.95 33.33
CA ARG A 53 -3.63 -7.60 32.76
C ARG A 53 -5.02 -6.97 32.97
N PRO A 54 -5.11 -5.69 33.38
CA PRO A 54 -6.39 -4.97 33.51
C PRO A 54 -7.10 -4.70 32.17
N CYS A 55 -6.45 -4.96 31.04
CA CYS A 55 -6.95 -4.65 29.69
C CYS A 55 -6.99 -5.91 28.84
N ALA A 56 -8.08 -6.07 28.08
CA ALA A 56 -8.20 -7.11 27.08
C ALA A 56 -7.05 -7.01 26.06
N GLN A 57 -6.55 -8.16 25.62
CA GLN A 57 -5.54 -8.24 24.58
C GLN A 57 -6.05 -7.64 23.26
N LYS A 58 -5.12 -7.14 22.44
CA LYS A 58 -5.47 -6.70 21.08
C LYS A 58 -6.08 -7.89 20.34
N ARG A 59 -7.28 -7.70 19.79
CA ARG A 59 -7.90 -8.69 18.90
C ARG A 59 -6.97 -8.94 17.71
N SER A 60 -6.87 -10.19 17.27
CA SER A 60 -6.04 -10.64 16.14
C SER A 60 -6.40 -9.99 14.80
N GLY A 61 -7.50 -9.23 14.75
CA GLY A 61 -7.95 -8.50 13.57
C GLY A 61 -8.55 -9.43 12.51
N ARG A 62 -8.84 -8.87 11.34
CA ARG A 62 -9.37 -9.65 10.22
C ARG A 62 -8.33 -10.69 9.76
N PRO A 63 -8.74 -11.96 9.53
CA PRO A 63 -7.86 -12.99 8.99
C PRO A 63 -7.16 -12.52 7.71
N ARG A 64 -5.87 -12.86 7.63
CA ARG A 64 -5.06 -12.59 6.45
C ARG A 64 -5.33 -13.67 5.38
N ALA A 65 -5.03 -13.35 4.12
CA ALA A 65 -5.03 -14.37 3.07
C ALA A 65 -4.00 -15.46 3.40
N SER A 66 -4.33 -16.72 3.12
CA SER A 66 -3.42 -17.85 3.29
C SER A 66 -2.14 -17.67 2.46
N ASP A 67 -1.07 -18.34 2.88
CA ASP A 67 0.22 -18.26 2.19
C ASP A 67 0.16 -18.92 0.81
N GLU A 68 -0.62 -20.00 0.68
CA GLU A 68 -0.94 -20.63 -0.61
C GLU A 68 -1.59 -19.63 -1.60
N ASN A 69 -2.63 -18.91 -1.17
CA ASN A 69 -3.27 -17.91 -2.00
C ASN A 69 -2.33 -16.73 -2.32
N THR A 70 -1.42 -16.40 -1.40
CA THR A 70 -0.40 -15.38 -1.62
C THR A 70 0.55 -15.79 -2.73
N GLU A 71 0.97 -17.06 -2.74
CA GLU A 71 1.86 -17.60 -3.77
C GLU A 71 1.16 -17.76 -5.12
N ARG A 72 -0.11 -18.20 -5.15
CA ARG A 72 -0.92 -18.21 -6.38
C ARG A 72 -1.01 -16.83 -7.02
N VAL A 73 -1.22 -15.78 -6.21
CA VAL A 73 -1.18 -14.39 -6.70
C VAL A 73 0.21 -14.03 -7.21
N ARG A 74 1.28 -14.37 -6.47
CA ARG A 74 2.66 -14.08 -6.89
C ARG A 74 2.96 -14.68 -8.27
N GLN A 75 2.73 -15.97 -8.45
CA GLN A 75 3.02 -16.68 -9.71
C GLN A 75 2.23 -16.10 -10.87
N SER A 76 0.96 -15.78 -10.66
CA SER A 76 0.09 -15.20 -11.68
C SER A 76 0.64 -13.86 -12.19
N PHE A 77 1.09 -12.97 -11.29
CA PHE A 77 1.63 -11.66 -11.64
C PHE A 77 3.10 -11.67 -12.07
N VAL A 78 3.87 -12.70 -11.71
CA VAL A 78 5.20 -12.94 -12.31
C VAL A 78 5.05 -13.35 -13.78
N ARG A 79 4.11 -14.25 -14.07
CA ARG A 79 3.83 -14.71 -15.44
C ARG A 79 3.23 -13.61 -16.32
N SER A 80 2.33 -12.79 -15.78
CA SER A 80 1.74 -11.65 -16.49
C SER A 80 1.70 -10.40 -15.59
N PRO A 81 2.78 -9.60 -15.59
CA PRO A 81 2.87 -8.39 -14.79
C PRO A 81 1.84 -7.31 -15.14
N GLN A 82 1.30 -7.34 -16.36
CA GLN A 82 0.31 -6.38 -16.87
C GLN A 82 -1.13 -6.74 -16.50
N MET A 83 -1.34 -7.89 -15.88
CA MET A 83 -2.66 -8.42 -15.62
C MET A 83 -3.47 -7.53 -14.68
N SER A 84 -4.75 -7.33 -15.00
CA SER A 84 -5.66 -6.64 -14.13
C SER A 84 -5.97 -7.47 -12.89
N THR A 85 -6.00 -6.83 -11.72
CA THR A 85 -6.42 -7.46 -10.47
C THR A 85 -7.83 -8.05 -10.55
N ARG A 86 -8.70 -7.51 -11.42
CA ARG A 86 -10.06 -8.03 -11.64
C ARG A 86 -10.08 -9.25 -12.55
N ARG A 87 -9.09 -9.37 -13.45
CA ARG A 87 -8.96 -10.46 -14.42
C ARG A 87 -8.00 -11.56 -13.97
N ALA A 88 -7.46 -11.46 -12.75
CA ALA A 88 -6.48 -12.43 -12.25
C ALA A 88 -7.00 -13.88 -12.22
N GLY A 89 -8.33 -14.08 -12.20
CA GLY A 89 -8.94 -15.40 -12.38
C GLY A 89 -8.53 -16.42 -11.31
N LEU A 90 -8.29 -15.95 -10.08
CA LEU A 90 -7.76 -16.78 -8.98
C LEU A 90 -8.83 -17.32 -8.04
N ASP A 91 -10.12 -17.23 -8.41
CA ASP A 91 -11.27 -17.48 -7.50
C ASP A 91 -11.18 -16.71 -6.17
N LEU A 92 -10.47 -15.58 -6.21
CA LEU A 92 -10.29 -14.68 -5.09
C LEU A 92 -11.01 -13.36 -5.37
N PRO A 93 -11.64 -12.75 -4.34
CA PRO A 93 -12.15 -11.40 -4.48
C PRO A 93 -11.05 -10.44 -4.93
N HIS A 94 -11.37 -9.55 -5.85
CA HIS A 94 -10.46 -8.50 -6.34
C HIS A 94 -9.75 -7.74 -5.20
N SER A 95 -10.47 -7.46 -4.10
CA SER A 95 -9.93 -6.76 -2.93
C SER A 95 -8.84 -7.57 -2.20
N THR A 96 -8.95 -8.90 -2.19
CA THR A 96 -7.94 -9.81 -1.66
C THR A 96 -6.69 -9.79 -2.52
N VAL A 97 -6.83 -9.95 -3.84
CA VAL A 97 -5.71 -9.89 -4.80
C VAL A 97 -4.98 -8.55 -4.66
N TRP A 98 -5.71 -7.44 -4.67
CA TRP A 98 -5.13 -6.11 -4.51
C TRP A 98 -4.40 -5.92 -3.17
N ARG A 99 -4.97 -6.44 -2.07
CA ARG A 99 -4.34 -6.39 -0.74
C ARG A 99 -3.08 -7.23 -0.69
N VAL A 100 -3.09 -8.43 -1.29
CA VAL A 100 -1.92 -9.31 -1.38
C VAL A 100 -0.80 -8.59 -2.15
N LEU A 101 -1.09 -8.05 -3.34
CA LEU A 101 -0.12 -7.32 -4.14
C LEU A 101 0.52 -6.16 -3.38
N ARG A 102 -0.28 -5.30 -2.74
CA ARG A 102 0.26 -4.10 -2.07
C ARG A 102 0.82 -4.32 -0.68
N ARG A 103 0.25 -5.23 0.12
CA ARG A 103 0.56 -5.38 1.56
C ARG A 103 1.41 -6.62 1.86
N ARG A 104 1.37 -7.65 1.02
CA ARG A 104 2.16 -8.88 1.20
C ARG A 104 3.38 -8.87 0.28
N LEU A 105 3.14 -8.72 -1.03
CA LEU A 105 4.19 -8.76 -2.05
C LEU A 105 4.85 -7.39 -2.27
N THR A 106 4.27 -6.32 -1.73
CA THR A 106 4.80 -4.94 -1.85
C THR A 106 5.01 -4.46 -3.29
N LEU A 107 4.26 -5.01 -4.24
CA LEU A 107 4.27 -4.59 -5.64
C LEU A 107 3.53 -3.26 -5.81
N LYS A 108 4.02 -2.45 -6.74
CA LYS A 108 3.39 -1.21 -7.17
C LYS A 108 2.91 -1.34 -8.61
N ALA A 109 1.72 -0.82 -8.87
CA ALA A 109 1.22 -0.65 -10.22
C ALA A 109 1.82 0.62 -10.82
N TYR A 110 2.74 0.45 -11.77
CA TYR A 110 3.30 1.52 -12.57
C TYR A 110 2.46 1.70 -13.82
N ARG A 111 2.08 2.93 -14.13
CA ARG A 111 1.43 3.26 -15.39
C ARG A 111 2.52 3.39 -16.45
N LEU A 112 2.45 2.57 -17.50
CA LEU A 112 3.26 2.79 -18.68
C LEU A 112 2.48 3.69 -19.63
N LEU A 113 3.18 4.65 -20.22
CA LEU A 113 2.73 5.29 -21.44
C LEU A 113 2.87 4.24 -22.54
N GLN A 114 1.77 3.93 -23.25
CA GLN A 114 1.89 3.15 -24.48
C GLN A 114 2.78 3.92 -25.46
N PRO A 115 3.89 3.33 -25.94
CA PRO A 115 4.56 3.85 -27.12
C PRO A 115 3.55 3.74 -28.26
N LEU A 116 3.18 4.86 -28.87
CA LEU A 116 2.31 4.89 -30.04
C LEU A 116 2.98 4.26 -31.27
N GLN A 117 4.29 4.10 -31.23
CA GLN A 117 5.09 3.51 -32.28
C GLN A 117 5.72 2.23 -31.74
N VAL A 118 5.35 1.09 -32.33
CA VAL A 118 6.05 -0.17 -32.12
C VAL A 118 7.40 -0.02 -32.83
N LEU A 119 8.46 0.21 -32.06
CA LEU A 119 9.82 0.24 -32.59
C LEU A 119 10.23 -1.19 -32.98
N LEU A 120 10.44 -1.42 -34.26
CA LEU A 120 10.99 -2.67 -34.75
C LEU A 120 12.50 -2.73 -34.41
N PRO A 121 13.10 -3.92 -34.28
CA PRO A 121 14.54 -4.04 -34.06
C PRO A 121 15.39 -3.31 -35.10
N GLU A 122 14.92 -3.26 -36.35
CA GLU A 122 15.57 -2.57 -37.47
C GLU A 122 15.56 -1.05 -37.28
N ASP A 123 14.52 -0.49 -36.68
CA ASP A 123 14.42 0.95 -36.41
C ASP A 123 15.49 1.41 -35.42
N LYS A 124 15.87 0.54 -34.48
CA LYS A 124 16.96 0.85 -33.53
C LYS A 124 18.29 1.07 -34.25
N ARG A 125 18.57 0.28 -35.30
CA ARG A 125 19.80 0.44 -36.08
C ARG A 125 19.76 1.78 -36.83
N LYS A 126 18.66 2.09 -37.52
CA LYS A 126 18.48 3.38 -38.21
C LYS A 126 18.61 4.57 -37.27
N MET A 127 18.11 4.46 -36.04
CA MET A 127 18.27 5.51 -35.02
C MET A 127 19.73 5.70 -34.62
N ILE A 128 20.50 4.62 -34.45
CA ILE A 128 21.93 4.70 -34.14
C ILE A 128 22.68 5.33 -35.31
N ASP A 129 22.46 4.83 -36.53
CA ASP A 129 23.11 5.33 -37.74
C ASP A 129 22.82 6.84 -37.95
N PHE A 130 21.59 7.28 -37.67
CA PHE A 130 21.23 8.70 -37.71
C PHE A 130 21.93 9.52 -36.61
N CYS A 131 22.01 9.01 -35.39
CA CYS A 131 22.76 9.67 -34.31
C CYS A 131 24.25 9.83 -34.67
N ASP A 132 24.86 8.78 -35.22
CA ASP A 132 26.26 8.79 -35.64
C ASP A 132 26.47 9.79 -36.79
N PHE A 133 25.57 9.83 -37.76
CA PHE A 133 25.58 10.83 -38.84
C PHE A 133 25.53 12.28 -38.31
N ILE A 134 24.62 12.57 -37.37
CA ILE A 134 24.53 13.91 -36.77
C ILE A 134 25.81 14.24 -35.98
N TYR A 135 26.39 13.24 -35.30
CA TYR A 135 27.62 13.41 -34.54
C TYR A 135 28.82 13.75 -35.43
N GLU A 136 29.01 13.03 -36.53
CA GLU A 136 30.06 13.30 -37.52
C GLU A 136 29.89 14.69 -38.15
N LYS A 137 28.67 15.03 -38.57
CA LYS A 137 28.38 16.34 -39.18
C LYS A 137 28.59 17.52 -38.24
N ARG A 138 28.36 17.31 -36.93
CA ARG A 138 28.69 18.30 -35.91
C ARG A 138 30.21 18.49 -35.77
N GLY A 139 31.00 17.42 -35.91
CA GLY A 139 32.47 17.50 -35.89
C GLY A 139 33.04 18.27 -37.07
N GLU A 140 32.45 18.14 -38.25
CA GLU A 140 32.85 18.90 -39.45
C GLU A 140 32.40 20.38 -39.39
N ASN A 141 31.20 20.64 -38.87
CA ASN A 141 30.64 21.97 -38.77
C ASN A 141 29.81 22.13 -37.51
N GLU A 142 30.32 22.90 -36.56
CA GLU A 142 29.68 23.13 -35.26
C GLU A 142 28.29 23.79 -35.38
N SER A 143 28.05 24.55 -36.45
CA SER A 143 26.76 25.21 -36.71
C SER A 143 25.73 24.31 -37.41
N PHE A 144 26.08 23.09 -37.81
CA PHE A 144 25.20 22.21 -38.61
C PHE A 144 23.84 21.97 -37.95
N VAL A 145 23.83 21.63 -36.66
CA VAL A 145 22.60 21.33 -35.91
C VAL A 145 21.64 22.52 -35.89
N SER A 146 22.17 23.75 -35.83
CA SER A 146 21.37 24.98 -35.79
C SER A 146 20.63 25.28 -37.10
N ARG A 147 21.03 24.64 -38.20
CA ARG A 147 20.42 24.81 -39.53
C ARG A 147 19.34 23.77 -39.82
N ILE A 148 19.19 22.76 -38.95
CA ILE A 148 18.18 21.73 -39.12
C ILE A 148 16.83 22.29 -38.65
N VAL A 149 15.84 22.25 -39.55
CA VAL A 149 14.46 22.60 -39.23
C VAL A 149 13.63 21.33 -39.30
N PHE A 150 12.97 21.00 -38.19
CA PHE A 150 12.03 19.89 -38.12
C PHE A 150 10.60 20.40 -38.25
N SER A 151 9.79 19.67 -39.01
CA SER A 151 8.34 19.83 -39.04
C SER A 151 7.70 18.49 -38.69
N ASP A 152 6.66 18.51 -37.85
CA ASP A 152 5.84 17.34 -37.57
C ASP A 152 4.38 17.59 -37.93
N GLU A 153 3.63 16.51 -38.09
CA GLU A 153 2.18 16.55 -38.26
C GLU A 153 1.53 15.96 -37.00
N ALA A 154 0.71 16.78 -36.32
CA ALA A 154 -0.03 16.35 -35.15
C ALA A 154 -1.48 16.02 -35.51
N THR A 155 -1.86 14.75 -35.42
CA THR A 155 -3.25 14.33 -35.62
C THR A 155 -4.03 14.49 -34.32
N PHE A 156 -5.09 15.32 -34.34
CA PHE A 156 -5.99 15.51 -33.20
C PHE A 156 -7.32 14.79 -33.45
N HIS A 157 -7.79 14.00 -32.48
CA HIS A 157 -9.11 13.39 -32.53
C HIS A 157 -10.12 14.26 -31.79
N VAL A 158 -11.18 14.70 -32.47
CA VAL A 158 -12.27 15.52 -31.90
C VAL A 158 -13.04 14.76 -30.80
N SER A 159 -13.04 13.43 -30.84
CA SER A 159 -13.73 12.57 -29.87
C SER A 159 -12.96 12.31 -28.56
N GLY A 160 -11.73 12.85 -28.41
CA GLY A 160 -10.93 12.73 -27.18
C GLY A 160 -10.46 11.32 -26.81
N ASN A 161 -10.74 10.31 -27.63
CA ASN A 161 -10.62 8.92 -27.22
C ASN A 161 -9.29 8.30 -27.66
N VAL A 162 -8.17 8.78 -27.10
CA VAL A 162 -6.88 8.07 -27.18
C VAL A 162 -6.48 7.63 -25.77
N ASN A 163 -6.89 6.43 -25.39
CA ASN A 163 -6.62 5.91 -24.05
C ASN A 163 -5.18 5.37 -23.93
N ARG A 164 -4.20 6.29 -23.86
CA ARG A 164 -2.76 5.99 -23.68
C ARG A 164 -2.43 5.49 -22.25
N HIS A 165 -3.43 5.31 -21.39
CA HIS A 165 -3.29 5.24 -19.92
C HIS A 165 -3.70 3.88 -19.33
N ASN A 166 -4.08 2.92 -20.17
CA ASN A 166 -4.61 1.63 -19.72
C ASN A 166 -3.56 0.59 -19.36
N VAL A 167 -2.29 0.79 -19.74
CA VAL A 167 -1.24 -0.19 -19.42
C VAL A 167 -0.72 0.07 -18.02
N ARG A 168 -0.92 -0.89 -17.12
CA ARG A 168 -0.35 -0.90 -15.77
C ARG A 168 0.48 -2.16 -15.58
N ILE A 169 1.69 -2.02 -15.08
CA ILE A 169 2.56 -3.15 -14.73
C ILE A 169 2.76 -3.19 -13.23
N TRP A 170 2.59 -4.37 -12.63
CA TRP A 170 2.94 -4.62 -11.25
C TRP A 170 4.41 -5.03 -11.15
N VAL A 171 5.24 -4.18 -10.57
CA VAL A 171 6.65 -4.49 -10.29
C VAL A 171 7.02 -4.15 -8.86
N PHE A 172 8.10 -4.76 -8.37
CA PHE A 172 8.67 -4.38 -7.09
C PHE A 172 9.09 -2.92 -7.16
N ARG A 173 8.84 -2.18 -6.08
CA ARG A 173 9.44 -0.86 -5.93
C ARG A 173 10.94 -1.09 -5.84
N ALA A 174 11.71 -0.71 -6.86
CA ALA A 174 13.14 -0.55 -6.70
C ALA A 174 13.35 0.41 -5.53
N ILE A 175 13.80 -0.10 -4.40
CA ILE A 175 14.44 0.74 -3.41
C ILE A 175 15.77 1.05 -4.06
N THR A 176 15.89 2.20 -4.71
CA THR A 176 17.19 2.80 -4.95
C THR A 176 17.79 3.06 -3.58
N ARG A 177 18.40 2.02 -3.00
CA ARG A 177 19.48 2.21 -2.04
C ARG A 177 20.59 2.77 -2.90
N ASN A 178 20.67 4.09 -2.98
CA ASN A 178 21.85 4.75 -3.49
C ASN A 178 23.04 4.13 -2.75
N CYS A 179 24.01 3.65 -3.53
CA CYS A 179 25.36 3.40 -3.05
C CYS A 179 25.94 4.68 -2.44
#